data_AF-A0A4R9A834-F1
#
_entry.id   AF-A0A4R9A834-F1
#
_cell.length_a   1.000
_cell.length_b   1.000
_cell.length_c   1.000
_cell.angle_alpha   90.00
_cell.angle_beta   90.00
_cell.angle_gamma   90.00
#
_symmetry.space_group_name_H-M   'P 1'
#
loop_
_entity.id
_entity.type
_entity.pdbx_description
1 polymer ?
#
loop_
_entity_poly.entity_id
_entity_poly.type
_entity_poly.pdbx_seq_one_letter_code
_entity_poly.pdbx_strand_id
1 'polypeptide(L)'
;MKLTAIDPPSRSFSQWLTEEEIAQVLAHKRGWRLADDGAVYAGKIIRKRVAPSLTALGAAALTQRWVSRASAPRSDGSGPTHMMWGIFDARTDAEIAEQVAAYAAGSVEP
;
A
#
# COMPACT_ATOMS: atom_id res chain seq x y z
N MET A 1 -18.40 -4.20 -11.40
CA MET A 1 -17.25 -3.52 -10.75
C MET A 1 -16.41 -2.82 -11.81
N LYS A 2 -16.30 -1.49 -11.75
CA LYS A 2 -15.40 -0.72 -12.61
C LYS A 2 -14.04 -0.63 -11.92
N LEU A 3 -12.97 -1.00 -12.63
CA LEU A 3 -11.60 -0.86 -12.14
C LEU A 3 -10.95 0.35 -12.81
N THR A 4 -10.46 1.27 -11.99
CA THR A 4 -9.81 2.51 -12.40
C THR A 4 -8.30 2.40 -12.18
N ALA A 5 -7.53 3.06 -13.04
CA ALA A 5 -6.10 3.16 -12.82
C ALA A 5 -5.84 4.05 -11.58
N ILE A 6 -4.82 3.67 -10.80
CA ILE A 6 -4.37 4.47 -9.66
C ILE A 6 -3.24 5.37 -10.14
N ASP A 7 -3.42 6.67 -9.98
CA ASP A 7 -2.38 7.68 -10.21
C ASP A 7 -1.44 7.75 -8.99
N PRO A 8 -0.16 8.11 -9.15
CA PRO A 8 0.68 8.43 -8.00
C PRO A 8 0.08 9.59 -7.18
N PRO A 9 0.39 9.69 -5.88
CA PRO A 9 -0.03 10.82 -5.07
C PRO A 9 0.56 12.12 -5.63
N SER A 10 -0.20 13.21 -5.52
CA SER A 10 0.27 14.54 -5.94
C SER A 10 1.34 15.13 -5.01
N ARG A 11 1.54 14.55 -3.82
CA ARG A 11 2.57 14.97 -2.87
C ARG A 11 3.94 14.42 -3.24
N SER A 12 4.97 15.23 -2.98
CA SER A 12 6.36 14.85 -3.21
C SER A 12 6.85 13.80 -2.20
N PHE A 13 7.68 12.86 -2.68
CA PHE A 13 8.40 11.88 -1.86
C PHE A 13 9.36 12.49 -0.83
N SER A 14 9.64 13.80 -0.92
CA SER A 14 10.39 14.56 0.08
C SER A 14 9.63 14.74 1.41
N GLN A 15 8.36 14.32 1.47
CA GLN A 15 7.51 14.40 2.67
C GLN A 15 7.05 12.99 3.09
N TRP A 16 6.55 12.88 4.32
CA TRP A 16 5.86 11.67 4.76
C TRP A 16 4.52 11.52 4.04
N LEU A 17 4.38 10.42 3.32
CA LEU A 17 3.13 9.99 2.71
C LEU A 17 2.19 9.35 3.75
N THR A 18 0.89 9.58 3.62
CA THR A 18 -0.12 8.82 4.38
C THR A 18 -0.15 7.34 3.96
N GLU A 19 -0.84 6.49 4.72
CA GLU A 19 -1.02 5.08 4.34
C GLU A 19 -1.67 4.93 2.96
N GLU A 20 -2.69 5.75 2.68
CA GLU A 20 -3.35 5.75 1.36
C GLU A 20 -2.39 6.18 0.25
N GLU A 21 -1.59 7.22 0.47
CA GLU A 21 -0.60 7.69 -0.51
C GLU A 21 0.51 6.67 -0.75
N ILE A 22 0.97 5.99 0.33
CA ILE A 22 1.90 4.86 0.22
C ILE A 22 1.29 3.78 -0.66
N ALA A 23 0.05 3.37 -0.38
CA ALA A 23 -0.65 2.36 -1.14
C ALA A 23 -0.84 2.76 -2.61
N GLN A 24 -1.13 4.04 -2.88
CA GLN A 24 -1.24 4.56 -4.24
C GLN A 24 0.06 4.38 -5.01
N VAL A 25 1.19 4.75 -4.41
CA VAL A 25 2.51 4.57 -5.04
C VAL A 25 2.81 3.09 -5.30
N LEU A 26 2.58 2.21 -4.31
CA LEU A 26 2.82 0.77 -4.45
C LEU A 26 1.95 0.17 -5.57
N ALA A 27 0.66 0.50 -5.57
CA ALA A 27 -0.30 0.03 -6.55
C ALA A 27 0.00 0.58 -7.94
N HIS A 28 0.35 1.87 -8.05
CA HIS A 28 0.74 2.50 -9.32
C HIS A 28 1.97 1.81 -9.92
N LYS A 29 3.03 1.58 -9.12
CA LYS A 29 4.25 0.92 -9.60
C LYS A 29 3.98 -0.50 -10.10
N ARG A 30 3.08 -1.24 -9.44
CA ARG A 30 2.68 -2.59 -9.84
C ARG A 30 1.63 -2.63 -10.96
N GLY A 31 1.09 -1.50 -11.39
CA GLY A 31 0.02 -1.42 -12.38
C GLY A 31 -1.31 -2.02 -11.87
N TRP A 32 -1.53 -1.99 -10.55
CA TRP A 32 -2.78 -2.40 -9.92
C TRP A 32 -3.87 -1.35 -10.12
N ARG A 33 -5.12 -1.74 -9.82
CA ARG A 33 -6.30 -0.94 -10.10
C ARG A 33 -7.23 -0.86 -8.91
N LEU A 34 -7.89 0.29 -8.77
CA LEU A 34 -8.86 0.55 -7.71
C LEU A 34 -10.27 0.24 -8.20
N ALA A 35 -11.04 -0.49 -7.41
CA ALA A 35 -12.46 -0.67 -7.63
C ALA A 35 -13.29 0.50 -7.08
N ASP A 36 -14.54 0.60 -7.52
CA ASP A 36 -15.52 1.57 -7.03
C ASP A 36 -15.75 1.47 -5.50
N ASP A 37 -15.64 0.25 -4.96
CA ASP A 37 -15.74 -0.07 -3.52
C ASP A 37 -14.46 0.26 -2.73
N GLY A 38 -13.41 0.76 -3.40
CA GLY A 38 -12.12 1.09 -2.76
C GLY A 38 -11.12 -0.06 -2.68
N ALA A 39 -11.51 -1.29 -3.04
CA ALA A 39 -10.63 -2.45 -3.06
C ALA A 39 -9.56 -2.39 -4.18
N VAL A 40 -8.37 -2.93 -3.90
CA VAL A 40 -7.22 -2.93 -4.81
C VAL A 40 -7.04 -4.29 -5.48
N TYR A 41 -6.88 -4.31 -6.80
CA TYR A 41 -6.78 -5.52 -7.60
C TYR A 41 -5.51 -5.57 -8.45
N ALA A 42 -4.88 -6.74 -8.48
CA ALA A 42 -3.75 -7.09 -9.34
C ALA A 42 -4.21 -7.77 -10.63
N GLY A 43 -3.50 -7.49 -11.72
CA GLY A 43 -3.70 -8.13 -13.02
C GLY A 43 -4.85 -7.54 -13.84
N LYS A 44 -4.68 -7.56 -15.17
CA LYS A 44 -5.68 -7.03 -16.12
C LYS A 44 -6.83 -8.00 -16.37
N ILE A 45 -6.54 -9.30 -16.39
CA ILE A 45 -7.44 -10.39 -16.82
C ILE A 45 -8.03 -11.14 -15.63
N ILE A 46 -7.18 -11.80 -14.82
CA ILE A 46 -7.62 -12.65 -13.70
C ILE A 46 -8.05 -11.84 -12.46
N ARG A 47 -7.71 -10.53 -12.40
CA ARG A 47 -8.14 -9.55 -11.38
C ARG A 47 -8.19 -10.14 -9.97
N LYS A 48 -7.02 -10.36 -9.35
CA LYS A 48 -6.93 -10.88 -7.99
C LYS A 48 -7.02 -9.73 -6.99
N ARG A 49 -7.89 -9.84 -5.98
CA ARG A 49 -7.95 -8.83 -4.90
C ARG A 49 -6.67 -8.91 -4.07
N VAL A 50 -5.99 -7.77 -3.91
CA VAL A 50 -4.78 -7.63 -3.11
C VAL A 50 -5.10 -7.05 -1.74
N ALA A 51 -5.95 -6.01 -1.70
CA ALA A 51 -6.31 -5.34 -0.46
C ALA A 51 -7.79 -4.95 -0.48
N PRO A 52 -8.46 -4.91 0.70
CA PRO A 52 -9.82 -4.42 0.82
C PRO A 52 -9.91 -2.90 0.61
N SER A 53 -8.84 -2.16 0.87
CA SER A 53 -8.75 -0.71 0.66
C SER A 53 -7.30 -0.25 0.50
N LEU A 54 -7.09 0.97 0.00
CA LEU A 54 -5.76 1.60 -0.03
C LEU A 54 -5.19 1.77 1.38
N THR A 55 -6.00 2.19 2.35
CA THR A 55 -5.58 2.31 3.75
C THR A 55 -5.04 0.99 4.30
N ALA A 56 -5.74 -0.13 4.07
CA ALA A 56 -5.30 -1.44 4.54
C ALA A 56 -3.98 -1.88 3.89
N LEU A 57 -3.80 -1.58 2.60
CA LEU A 57 -2.54 -1.86 1.89
C LEU A 57 -1.37 -1.03 2.47
N GLY A 58 -1.60 0.25 2.71
CA GLY A 58 -0.59 1.17 3.25
C GLY A 58 -0.18 0.81 4.69
N ALA A 59 -1.16 0.51 5.52
CA ALA A 59 -0.95 0.06 6.89
C ALA A 59 -0.14 -1.24 6.93
N ALA A 60 -0.53 -2.23 6.13
CA ALA A 60 0.23 -3.48 5.99
C ALA A 60 1.66 -3.23 5.48
N ALA A 61 1.86 -2.31 4.53
CA ALA A 61 3.18 -1.98 4.01
C ALA A 61 4.11 -1.35 5.06
N LEU A 62 3.56 -0.56 6.00
CA LEU A 62 4.29 -0.02 7.14
C LEU A 62 4.62 -1.13 8.15
N THR A 63 3.65 -1.95 8.52
CA THR A 63 3.83 -3.05 9.49
C THR A 63 4.84 -4.09 9.00
N GLN A 64 4.76 -4.46 7.72
CA GLN A 64 5.65 -5.43 7.08
C GLN A 64 7.01 -4.82 6.68
N ARG A 65 7.26 -3.55 7.01
CA ARG A 65 8.48 -2.81 6.66
C ARG A 65 8.83 -2.91 5.18
N TRP A 66 7.85 -2.71 4.30
CA TRP A 66 8.11 -2.44 2.88
C TRP A 66 8.41 -0.95 2.65
N VAL A 67 7.95 -0.12 3.59
CA VAL A 67 8.16 1.31 3.63
C VAL A 67 8.65 1.67 5.03
N SER A 68 9.58 2.61 5.13
CA SER A 68 10.03 3.17 6.41
C SER A 68 9.43 4.55 6.62
N ARG A 69 8.89 4.78 7.83
CA ARG A 69 8.54 6.11 8.35
C ARG A 69 9.20 6.38 9.70
N ALA A 70 9.39 7.66 10.05
CA ALA A 70 9.92 8.02 11.36
C ALA A 70 9.08 7.37 12.48
N SER A 71 9.78 6.73 13.41
CA SER A 71 9.17 5.93 14.48
C SER A 71 8.62 6.78 15.64
N ALA A 72 8.82 8.11 15.62
CA ALA A 72 8.64 8.97 16.79
C ALA A 72 7.67 10.15 16.53
N PRO A 73 6.73 10.43 17.47
CA PRO A 73 5.76 11.53 17.39
C PRO A 73 6.35 12.94 17.58
N ARG A 74 7.69 13.09 17.67
CA ARG A 74 8.40 14.38 17.77
C ARG A 74 9.20 14.75 16.52
N SER A 75 9.17 13.92 15.47
CA SER A 75 9.61 14.37 14.16
C SER A 75 8.55 15.35 13.66
N ASP A 76 8.95 16.55 13.24
CA ASP A 76 8.06 17.62 12.76
C ASP A 76 7.32 17.27 11.45
N GLY A 77 7.36 15.99 11.04
CA GLY A 77 6.75 15.52 9.81
C GLY A 77 7.59 15.77 8.56
N SER A 78 8.78 16.40 8.68
CA SER A 78 9.59 16.80 7.52
C SER A 78 10.56 15.73 7.00
N GLY A 79 10.31 14.46 7.30
CA GLY A 79 11.15 13.35 6.83
C GLY A 79 10.61 12.74 5.52
N PRO A 80 11.49 12.23 4.64
CA PRO A 80 11.07 11.59 3.41
C PRO A 80 10.58 10.15 3.64
N THR A 81 9.45 9.78 3.03
CA THR A 81 9.02 8.37 2.95
C THR A 81 10.01 7.55 2.11
N HIS A 82 10.71 6.63 2.77
CA HIS A 82 11.61 5.70 2.08
C HIS A 82 10.88 4.41 1.71
N MET A 83 10.72 4.16 0.40
CA MET A 83 10.21 2.89 -0.10
C MET A 83 11.35 1.90 -0.31
N MET A 84 11.29 0.75 0.37
CA MET A 84 12.28 -0.31 0.24
C MET A 84 11.86 -1.24 -0.90
N TRP A 85 12.06 -0.75 -2.12
CA TRP A 85 11.59 -1.43 -3.32
C TRP A 85 12.09 -2.87 -3.46
N GLY A 86 13.34 -3.17 -3.09
CA GLY A 86 13.85 -4.55 -3.14
C GLY A 86 13.05 -5.53 -2.27
N ILE A 87 12.54 -5.08 -1.12
CA ILE A 87 11.69 -5.88 -0.23
C ILE A 87 10.33 -6.11 -0.90
N PHE A 88 9.71 -5.06 -1.42
CA PHE A 88 8.39 -5.14 -2.04
C PHE A 88 8.40 -5.88 -3.39
N ASP A 89 9.37 -5.60 -4.27
CA ASP A 89 9.50 -6.19 -5.61
C ASP A 89 9.87 -7.68 -5.56
N ALA A 90 10.55 -8.14 -4.51
CA ALA A 90 10.85 -9.57 -4.34
C ALA A 90 9.61 -10.43 -4.05
N ARG A 91 8.48 -9.82 -3.65
CA ARG A 91 7.24 -10.54 -3.31
C ARG A 91 6.32 -10.66 -4.53
N THR A 92 5.62 -11.77 -4.64
CA THR A 92 4.54 -11.92 -5.62
C THR A 92 3.27 -11.18 -5.19
N ASP A 93 2.38 -10.86 -6.14
CA ASP A 93 1.09 -10.24 -5.81
C ASP A 93 0.24 -11.13 -4.89
N ALA A 94 0.44 -12.44 -4.94
CA ALA A 94 -0.22 -13.41 -4.06
C ALA A 94 0.28 -13.27 -2.61
N GLU A 95 1.59 -13.28 -2.41
CA GLU A 95 2.19 -13.14 -1.08
C GLU A 95 1.84 -11.78 -0.45
N ILE A 96 1.80 -10.71 -1.26
CA ILE A 96 1.37 -9.40 -0.79
C ILE A 96 -0.09 -9.45 -0.34
N ALA A 97 -0.98 -10.05 -1.14
CA ALA A 97 -2.38 -10.20 -0.77
C ALA A 97 -2.56 -11.00 0.52
N GLU A 98 -1.78 -12.07 0.71
CA GLU A 98 -1.81 -12.88 1.94
C GLU A 98 -1.32 -12.09 3.16
N GLN A 99 -0.24 -11.33 3.04
CA GLN A 99 0.27 -10.48 4.13
C GLN A 99 -0.70 -9.35 4.49
N VAL A 100 -1.36 -8.75 3.49
CA VAL A 100 -2.40 -7.73 3.70
C VAL A 100 -3.65 -8.35 4.35
N ALA A 101 -4.07 -9.53 3.92
CA ALA A 101 -5.20 -10.23 4.52
C ALA A 101 -4.92 -10.65 5.96
N ALA A 102 -3.73 -11.16 6.25
CA ALA A 102 -3.29 -11.49 7.60
C ALA A 102 -3.26 -10.26 8.52
N TYR A 103 -2.77 -9.12 8.01
CA TYR A 103 -2.82 -7.85 8.74
C TYR A 103 -4.25 -7.39 9.04
N ALA A 104 -5.14 -7.45 8.04
CA ALA A 104 -6.54 -7.07 8.21
C ALA A 104 -7.30 -7.98 9.19
N ALA A 105 -6.96 -9.28 9.21
CA ALA A 105 -7.54 -10.24 10.15
C ALA A 105 -6.98 -10.09 11.58
N GLY A 106 -5.69 -9.81 11.72
CA GLY A 106 -5.01 -9.57 13.00
C GLY A 106 -5.21 -8.17 13.60
N SER A 107 -5.75 -7.22 12.84
CA SER A 107 -6.19 -5.91 13.36
C SER A 107 -7.55 -5.97 14.06
N VAL A 108 -8.13 -7.18 14.18
CA VAL A 108 -9.25 -7.50 15.07
C VAL A 108 -8.67 -8.21 16.30
N GLU A 109 -7.98 -7.46 17.16
CA GLU A 109 -7.84 -7.85 18.58
C GLU A 109 -8.19 -6.63 19.47
N PRO A 110 -8.92 -6.86 20.57
CA PRO A 110 -9.67 -5.86 21.33
C PRO A 110 -8.83 -4.87 22.15
#